data_AF-A0A6M0LQ71-F1
#
_entry.id   AF-A0A6M0LQ71-F1
#
_cell.length_a   1.000
_cell.length_b   1.000
_cell.length_c   1.000
_cell.angle_alpha   90.00
_cell.angle_beta   90.00
_cell.angle_gamma   90.00
#
_symmetry.space_group_name_H-M   'P 1'
#
loop_
_entity.id
_entity.type
_entity.pdbx_description
1 polymer ?
#
loop_
_entity_poly.entity_id
_entity_poly.type
_entity_poly.pdbx_seq_one_letter_code
_entity_poly.pdbx_strand_id
1 'polypeptide(L)'
;MKPLKQVAQAYMALSEGEKKQQESAFEEAVSEYRRAMECSRTIPEEEVFDHEGFDALCHAGLSGALGKLERYEESLASAEQALRYFGRRGELHQDEGKQWIAAVVSRALALARTGRTGEALNAFRMAGEMVAERKGELPDKEMIQKIIGDNIAMLQISMPEDSAKRKAWWEFWS
;
A
#
# COMPACT_ATOMS: atom_id res chain seq x y z
N MET A 1 1.08 -29.44 -18.91
CA MET A 1 0.63 -29.36 -17.49
C MET A 1 1.60 -28.65 -16.54
N LYS A 2 2.89 -28.46 -16.86
CA LYS A 2 3.81 -27.69 -15.98
C LYS A 2 3.32 -26.25 -15.68
N PRO A 3 2.78 -25.50 -16.65
CA PRO A 3 2.28 -24.14 -16.44
C PRO A 3 1.26 -23.96 -15.33
N LEU A 4 0.22 -24.79 -15.33
CA LEU A 4 -0.84 -24.74 -14.32
C LEU A 4 -0.31 -24.96 -12.89
N LYS A 5 0.74 -25.79 -12.76
CA LYS A 5 1.39 -26.01 -11.47
C LYS A 5 2.11 -24.76 -10.98
N GLN A 6 2.81 -24.05 -11.87
CA GLN A 6 3.57 -22.84 -11.52
C GLN A 6 2.63 -21.68 -11.15
N VAL A 7 1.54 -21.50 -11.91
CA VAL A 7 0.46 -20.56 -11.59
C VAL A 7 -0.12 -20.86 -10.21
N ALA A 8 -0.50 -22.13 -9.95
CA ALA A 8 -1.03 -22.52 -8.65
C ALA A 8 -0.04 -22.30 -7.51
N GLN A 9 1.25 -22.59 -7.71
CA GLN A 9 2.30 -22.36 -6.71
C GLN A 9 2.46 -20.87 -6.38
N ALA A 10 2.42 -19.99 -7.38
CA ALA A 10 2.50 -18.55 -7.18
C ALA A 10 1.32 -18.04 -6.33
N TYR A 11 0.08 -18.38 -6.70
CA TYR A 11 -1.10 -17.96 -5.93
C TYR A 11 -1.17 -18.58 -4.53
N MET A 12 -0.74 -19.83 -4.34
CA MET A 12 -0.65 -20.42 -3.00
C MET A 12 0.35 -19.68 -2.11
N ALA A 13 1.51 -19.29 -2.64
CA ALA A 13 2.48 -18.50 -1.88
C ALA A 13 1.94 -17.10 -1.54
N LEU A 14 1.25 -16.43 -2.47
CA LEU A 14 0.57 -15.16 -2.21
C LEU A 14 -0.43 -15.30 -1.06
N SER A 15 -1.31 -16.30 -1.12
CA SER A 15 -2.33 -16.55 -0.10
C SER A 15 -1.72 -16.91 1.26
N GLU A 16 -0.63 -17.68 1.30
CA GLU A 16 0.09 -17.94 2.56
C GLU A 16 0.70 -16.67 3.12
N GLY A 17 1.23 -15.77 2.28
CA GLY A 17 1.68 -14.44 2.70
C GLY A 17 0.58 -13.60 3.35
N GLU A 18 -0.61 -13.57 2.74
CA GLU A 18 -1.78 -12.89 3.30
C GLU A 18 -2.20 -13.47 4.66
N LYS A 19 -2.21 -14.80 4.77
CA LYS A 19 -2.53 -15.51 6.01
C LYS A 19 -1.49 -15.19 7.10
N LYS A 20 -0.19 -15.24 6.79
CA LYS A 20 0.87 -14.89 7.74
C LYS A 20 0.75 -13.45 8.21
N GLN A 21 0.32 -12.54 7.34
CA GLN A 21 0.05 -11.16 7.69
C GLN A 21 -1.13 -11.02 8.66
N GLN A 22 -2.20 -11.79 8.49
CA GLN A 22 -3.33 -11.85 9.44
C GLN A 22 -2.91 -12.43 10.79
N GLU A 23 -2.01 -13.42 10.79
CA GLU A 23 -1.42 -14.03 11.99
C GLU A 23 -0.37 -13.13 12.67
N SER A 24 -0.08 -11.94 12.11
CA SER A 24 1.00 -11.04 12.55
C SER A 24 2.42 -11.64 12.48
N ALA A 25 2.61 -12.70 11.68
CA ALA A 25 3.90 -13.32 11.36
C ALA A 25 4.53 -12.60 10.16
N PHE A 26 5.00 -11.37 10.38
CA PHE A 26 5.33 -10.46 9.28
C PHE A 26 6.61 -10.85 8.52
N GLU A 27 7.62 -11.41 9.18
CA GLU A 27 8.83 -11.93 8.53
C GLU A 27 8.53 -13.10 7.59
N GLU A 28 7.66 -14.01 8.01
CA GLU A 28 7.16 -15.10 7.18
C GLU A 28 6.32 -14.56 6.02
N ALA A 29 5.44 -13.58 6.27
CA ALA A 29 4.66 -12.94 5.22
C ALA A 29 5.57 -12.32 4.14
N VAL A 30 6.62 -11.59 4.55
CA VAL A 30 7.65 -11.03 3.64
C VAL A 30 8.30 -12.13 2.80
N SER A 31 8.62 -13.27 3.42
CA SER A 31 9.25 -14.40 2.74
C SER A 31 8.31 -15.04 1.71
N GLU A 32 7.03 -15.20 2.05
CA GLU A 32 6.01 -15.78 1.17
C GLU A 32 5.67 -14.87 -0.02
N TYR A 33 5.55 -13.55 0.17
CA TYR A 33 5.33 -12.63 -0.96
C TYR A 33 6.52 -12.63 -1.93
N ARG A 34 7.75 -12.71 -1.44
CA ARG A 34 8.94 -12.86 -2.29
C ARG A 34 8.92 -14.18 -3.04
N ARG A 35 8.59 -15.27 -2.34
CA ARG A 35 8.44 -16.61 -2.94
C ARG A 35 7.36 -16.63 -4.02
N ALA A 36 6.25 -15.93 -3.82
CA ALA A 36 5.17 -15.81 -4.79
C ALA A 36 5.66 -15.18 -6.11
N MET A 37 6.41 -14.07 -6.03
CA MET A 37 7.04 -13.44 -7.20
C MET A 37 8.14 -14.30 -7.83
N GLU A 38 8.89 -15.05 -7.04
CA GLU A 38 9.88 -16.01 -7.58
C GLU A 38 9.18 -17.14 -8.35
N CYS A 39 8.08 -17.67 -7.83
CA CYS A 39 7.27 -18.67 -8.52
C CYS A 39 6.65 -18.11 -9.80
N SER A 40 6.10 -16.88 -9.76
CA SER A 40 5.47 -16.26 -10.94
C SER A 40 6.45 -16.11 -12.10
N ARG A 41 7.71 -15.78 -11.82
CA ARG A 41 8.80 -15.67 -12.82
C ARG A 41 9.16 -16.99 -13.50
N THR A 42 8.73 -18.13 -12.95
CA THR A 42 8.95 -19.45 -13.58
C THR A 42 7.83 -19.87 -14.53
N ILE A 43 6.73 -19.10 -14.59
CA ILE A 43 5.64 -19.33 -15.53
C ILE A 43 6.15 -18.98 -16.94
N PRO A 44 6.01 -19.87 -17.94
CA PRO A 44 6.44 -19.59 -19.31
C PRO A 44 5.73 -18.37 -19.93
N GLU A 45 6.43 -17.62 -20.78
CA GLU A 45 5.89 -16.39 -21.39
C GLU A 45 4.72 -16.66 -22.34
N GLU A 46 4.62 -17.86 -22.91
CA GLU A 46 3.50 -18.28 -23.76
C GLU A 46 2.19 -18.51 -23.00
N GLU A 47 2.25 -18.58 -21.66
CA GLU A 47 1.08 -18.79 -20.82
C GLU A 47 0.36 -17.48 -20.55
N VAL A 48 -0.98 -17.54 -20.62
CA VAL A 48 -1.82 -16.38 -20.35
C VAL A 48 -1.83 -16.14 -18.83
N PHE A 49 -0.91 -15.31 -18.37
CA PHE A 49 -0.76 -14.92 -16.97
C PHE A 49 -0.42 -13.44 -16.87
N ASP A 50 -1.16 -12.71 -16.03
CA ASP A 50 -0.90 -11.30 -15.77
C ASP A 50 0.23 -11.15 -14.74
N HIS A 51 1.47 -11.18 -15.22
CA HIS A 51 2.66 -11.02 -14.38
C HIS A 51 2.68 -9.66 -13.66
N GLU A 52 2.29 -8.58 -14.34
CA GLU A 52 2.35 -7.23 -13.76
C GLU A 52 1.31 -7.05 -12.65
N GLY A 53 0.08 -7.51 -12.87
CA GLY A 53 -0.96 -7.48 -11.85
C GLY A 53 -0.65 -8.40 -10.67
N PHE A 54 -0.13 -9.59 -10.94
CA PHE A 54 0.28 -10.52 -9.88
C PHE A 54 1.42 -9.94 -9.02
N ASP A 55 2.45 -9.37 -9.64
CA ASP A 55 3.54 -8.72 -8.92
C ASP A 55 3.03 -7.52 -8.11
N ALA A 56 2.05 -6.75 -8.63
CA ALA A 56 1.44 -5.65 -7.91
C ALA A 56 0.71 -6.09 -6.63
N LEU A 57 -0.02 -7.21 -6.68
CA LEU A 57 -0.66 -7.81 -5.50
C LEU A 57 0.39 -8.22 -4.46
N CYS A 58 1.45 -8.91 -4.89
CA CYS A 58 2.55 -9.32 -4.01
C CYS A 58 3.25 -8.12 -3.38
N HIS A 59 3.52 -7.08 -4.16
CA HIS A 59 4.18 -5.86 -3.70
C HIS A 59 3.31 -5.05 -2.73
N ALA A 60 1.98 -5.05 -2.91
CA ALA A 60 1.07 -4.43 -1.96
C ALA A 60 1.11 -5.12 -0.59
N GLY A 61 0.98 -6.46 -0.57
CA GLY A 61 1.11 -7.25 0.67
C GLY A 61 2.48 -7.10 1.32
N LEU A 62 3.55 -7.23 0.53
CA LEU A 62 4.94 -7.06 0.97
C LEU A 62 5.17 -5.69 1.61
N SER A 63 4.62 -4.62 1.02
CA SER A 63 4.75 -3.27 1.58
C SER A 63 4.11 -3.15 2.97
N GLY A 64 2.94 -3.78 3.16
CA GLY A 64 2.24 -3.80 4.45
C GLY A 64 3.04 -4.54 5.52
N ALA A 65 3.53 -5.74 5.21
CA ALA A 65 4.35 -6.54 6.13
C ALA A 65 5.67 -5.82 6.50
N LEU A 66 6.38 -5.26 5.53
CA LEU A 66 7.60 -4.46 5.77
C LEU A 66 7.33 -3.24 6.65
N GLY A 67 6.19 -2.57 6.46
CA GLY A 67 5.79 -1.43 7.29
C GLY A 67 5.52 -1.82 8.75
N LYS A 68 4.99 -3.03 9.00
CA LYS A 68 4.80 -3.58 10.34
C LYS A 68 6.12 -3.97 11.03
N LEU A 69 7.14 -4.27 10.24
CA LEU A 69 8.51 -4.51 10.68
C LEU A 69 9.35 -3.24 10.77
N GLU A 70 8.73 -2.06 10.61
CA GLU A 70 9.41 -0.76 10.62
C GLU A 70 10.51 -0.60 9.56
N ARG A 71 10.49 -1.43 8.50
CA ARG A 71 11.40 -1.36 7.35
C ARG A 71 10.83 -0.39 6.31
N TYR A 72 10.71 0.87 6.69
CA TYR A 72 9.90 1.85 5.97
C TYR A 72 10.41 2.19 4.57
N GLU A 73 11.72 2.25 4.34
CA GLU A 73 12.31 2.48 3.03
C GLU A 73 11.99 1.34 2.05
N GLU A 74 12.09 0.10 2.51
CA GLU A 74 11.72 -1.08 1.71
C GLU A 74 10.21 -1.16 1.49
N SER A 75 9.41 -0.85 2.54
CA SER A 75 7.95 -0.77 2.45
C SER A 75 7.54 0.25 1.38
N LEU A 76 8.16 1.43 1.37
CA LEU A 76 7.89 2.45 0.37
C LEU A 76 8.22 1.97 -1.04
N ALA A 77 9.42 1.40 -1.24
CA ALA A 77 9.84 0.91 -2.55
C ALA A 77 8.87 -0.16 -3.09
N SER A 78 8.40 -1.05 -2.22
CA SER A 78 7.41 -2.08 -2.58
C SER A 78 6.04 -1.45 -2.89
N ALA A 79 5.56 -0.52 -2.07
CA ALA A 79 4.30 0.16 -2.30
C ALA A 79 4.33 0.94 -3.64
N GLU A 80 5.43 1.61 -3.97
CA GLU A 80 5.58 2.32 -5.25
C GLU A 80 5.55 1.37 -6.46
N GLN A 81 6.13 0.17 -6.35
CA GLN A 81 6.05 -0.84 -7.40
C GLN A 81 4.62 -1.32 -7.62
N ALA A 82 3.84 -1.56 -6.55
CA ALA A 82 2.42 -1.90 -6.67
C ALA A 82 1.61 -0.75 -7.29
N LEU A 83 1.85 0.49 -6.84
CA LEU A 83 1.12 1.67 -7.31
C LEU A 83 1.41 2.03 -8.78
N ARG A 84 2.57 1.64 -9.32
CA ARG A 84 2.86 1.77 -10.77
C ARG A 84 1.86 0.99 -11.62
N TYR A 85 1.44 -0.19 -11.17
CA TYR A 85 0.43 -0.99 -11.85
C TYR A 85 -0.97 -0.44 -11.58
N PHE A 86 -1.36 -0.31 -10.31
CA PHE A 86 -2.71 0.10 -9.94
C PHE A 86 -3.08 1.49 -10.47
N GLY A 87 -2.14 2.44 -10.49
CA GLY A 87 -2.39 3.77 -11.06
C GLY A 87 -2.64 3.78 -12.58
N ARG A 88 -2.26 2.72 -13.29
CA ARG A 88 -2.46 2.59 -14.75
C ARG A 88 -3.63 1.71 -15.13
N ARG A 89 -3.84 0.62 -14.38
CA ARG A 89 -4.76 -0.47 -14.73
C ARG A 89 -5.69 -0.90 -13.60
N GLY A 90 -5.49 -0.39 -12.38
CA GLY A 90 -6.24 -0.83 -11.22
C GLY A 90 -7.71 -0.44 -11.31
N GLU A 91 -8.58 -1.32 -10.84
CA GLU A 91 -10.01 -1.07 -10.71
C GLU A 91 -10.41 -0.99 -9.24
N LEU A 92 -10.62 0.23 -8.73
CA LEU A 92 -10.94 0.48 -7.31
C LEU A 92 -12.17 -0.28 -6.80
N HIS A 93 -13.12 -0.61 -7.67
CA HIS A 93 -14.37 -1.27 -7.32
C HIS A 93 -14.33 -2.81 -7.44
N GLN A 94 -13.26 -3.37 -8.01
CA GLN A 94 -13.04 -4.82 -8.02
C GLN A 94 -12.35 -5.27 -6.72
N ASP A 95 -12.08 -6.57 -6.61
CA ASP A 95 -11.39 -7.12 -5.44
C ASP A 95 -10.01 -6.55 -5.23
N GLU A 96 -9.21 -6.37 -6.30
CA GLU A 96 -7.85 -5.80 -6.22
C GLU A 96 -7.80 -4.36 -5.66
N GLY A 97 -8.93 -3.64 -5.67
CA GLY A 97 -9.01 -2.30 -5.08
C GLY A 97 -8.72 -2.29 -3.57
N LYS A 98 -8.86 -3.41 -2.86
CA LYS A 98 -8.46 -3.52 -1.44
C LYS A 98 -6.94 -3.41 -1.30
N GLN A 99 -6.21 -4.10 -2.18
CA GLN A 99 -4.75 -4.13 -2.25
C GLN A 99 -4.22 -2.78 -2.75
N TRP A 100 -4.92 -2.14 -3.68
CA TRP A 100 -4.60 -0.77 -4.08
C TRP A 100 -4.67 0.20 -2.89
N ILE A 101 -5.79 0.21 -2.15
CA ILE A 101 -5.92 1.04 -0.94
C ILE A 101 -4.81 0.72 0.06
N ALA A 102 -4.53 -0.57 0.31
CA ALA A 102 -3.48 -1.00 1.22
C ALA A 102 -2.08 -0.50 0.79
N ALA A 103 -1.77 -0.51 -0.50
CA ALA A 103 -0.51 0.03 -1.04
C ALA A 103 -0.42 1.55 -0.85
N VAL A 104 -1.52 2.29 -1.06
CA VAL A 104 -1.53 3.75 -0.81
C VAL A 104 -1.31 4.06 0.68
N VAL A 105 -1.99 3.33 1.58
CA VAL A 105 -1.82 3.50 3.03
C VAL A 105 -0.39 3.14 3.46
N SER A 106 0.18 2.06 2.93
CA SER A 106 1.56 1.65 3.24
C SER A 106 2.57 2.69 2.76
N ARG A 107 2.39 3.25 1.55
CA ARG A 107 3.18 4.39 1.05
C ARG A 107 3.06 5.59 1.97
N ALA A 108 1.85 5.97 2.37
CA ALA A 108 1.62 7.12 3.25
C ALA A 108 2.30 6.98 4.61
N LEU A 109 2.19 5.80 5.24
CA LEU A 109 2.86 5.48 6.50
C LEU A 109 4.38 5.53 6.36
N ALA A 110 4.94 4.90 5.31
CA ALA A 110 6.37 4.89 5.09
C ALA A 110 6.92 6.31 4.86
N LEU A 111 6.24 7.13 4.05
CA LEU A 111 6.60 8.54 3.86
C LEU A 111 6.57 9.33 5.18
N ALA A 112 5.55 9.13 6.01
CA ALA A 112 5.44 9.81 7.30
C ALA A 112 6.61 9.44 8.22
N ARG A 113 6.93 8.14 8.31
CA ARG A 113 7.97 7.60 9.22
C ARG A 113 9.39 7.94 8.83
N THR A 114 9.58 8.39 7.60
CA THR A 114 10.88 8.78 7.02
C THR A 114 10.96 10.30 6.79
N GLY A 115 10.05 11.07 7.38
CA GLY A 115 10.12 12.54 7.42
C GLY A 115 9.57 13.26 6.18
N ARG A 116 8.96 12.56 5.22
CA ARG A 116 8.38 13.15 4.00
C ARG A 116 6.93 13.57 4.23
N THR A 117 6.73 14.47 5.19
CA THR A 117 5.44 14.79 5.80
C THR A 117 4.39 15.30 4.82
N GLY A 118 4.76 16.21 3.91
CA GLY A 118 3.83 16.76 2.90
C GLY A 118 3.33 15.70 1.91
N GLU A 119 4.22 14.83 1.44
CA GLU A 119 3.86 13.72 0.56
C GLU A 119 3.00 12.69 1.29
N ALA A 120 3.33 12.39 2.55
CA ALA A 120 2.55 11.50 3.41
C ALA A 120 1.12 12.01 3.60
N LEU A 121 0.95 13.31 3.89
CA LEU A 121 -0.36 13.92 4.07
C LEU A 121 -1.23 13.81 2.83
N ASN A 122 -0.65 14.07 1.65
CA ASN A 122 -1.36 13.91 0.37
C ASN A 122 -1.74 12.45 0.12
N ALA A 123 -0.84 11.50 0.41
CA ALA A 123 -1.12 10.08 0.26
C ALA A 123 -2.22 9.58 1.22
N PHE A 124 -2.25 10.05 2.47
CA PHE A 124 -3.33 9.71 3.41
C PHE A 124 -4.68 10.29 2.99
N ARG A 125 -4.72 11.53 2.46
CA ARG A 125 -5.96 12.11 1.93
C ARG A 125 -6.51 11.29 0.77
N MET A 126 -5.65 10.95 -0.19
CA MET A 126 -6.01 10.07 -1.31
C MET A 126 -6.53 8.71 -0.81
N ALA A 127 -5.88 8.10 0.18
CA ALA A 127 -6.37 6.86 0.79
C ALA A 127 -7.78 7.03 1.39
N GLY A 128 -8.04 8.16 2.06
CA GLY A 128 -9.35 8.48 2.64
C GLY A 128 -10.45 8.61 1.57
N GLU A 129 -10.15 9.30 0.47
CA GLU A 129 -11.04 9.42 -0.69
C GLU A 129 -11.34 8.03 -1.30
N MET A 130 -10.30 7.22 -1.53
CA MET A 130 -10.47 5.87 -2.08
C MET A 130 -11.32 4.97 -1.18
N VAL A 131 -11.13 5.03 0.14
CA VAL A 131 -11.94 4.28 1.12
C VAL A 131 -13.40 4.74 1.13
N ALA A 132 -13.66 6.02 0.90
CA ALA A 132 -15.00 6.58 0.80
C ALA A 132 -15.70 6.19 -0.51
N GLU A 133 -14.96 6.19 -1.63
CA GLU A 133 -15.50 5.88 -2.97
C GLU A 133 -15.67 4.38 -3.23
N ARG A 134 -14.91 3.52 -2.54
CA ARG A 134 -14.98 2.08 -2.73
C ARG A 134 -16.38 1.54 -2.40
N LYS A 135 -17.04 0.98 -3.42
CA LYS A 135 -18.39 0.37 -3.32
C LYS A 135 -18.39 -1.06 -2.78
N GLY A 136 -17.30 -1.80 -2.98
CA GLY A 136 -17.16 -3.18 -2.50
C GLY A 136 -16.74 -3.25 -1.03
N GLU A 137 -16.83 -4.44 -0.45
CA GLU A 137 -16.33 -4.68 0.91
C GLU A 137 -14.85 -4.30 1.03
N LEU A 138 -14.50 -3.68 2.15
CA LEU A 138 -13.14 -3.40 2.57
C LEU A 138 -12.98 -3.95 4.00
N PRO A 139 -12.24 -5.06 4.16
CA PRO A 139 -11.92 -5.57 5.50
C PRO A 139 -11.23 -4.49 6.34
N ASP A 140 -11.52 -4.48 7.64
CA ASP A 140 -10.95 -3.54 8.60
C ASP A 140 -11.13 -2.05 8.24
N LYS A 141 -12.20 -1.71 7.50
CA LYS A 141 -12.47 -0.34 7.02
C LYS A 141 -12.37 0.71 8.11
N GLU A 142 -12.99 0.48 9.27
CA GLU A 142 -13.00 1.42 10.39
C GLU A 142 -11.59 1.62 10.95
N MET A 143 -10.80 0.54 11.04
CA MET A 143 -9.40 0.61 11.47
C MET A 143 -8.56 1.40 10.47
N ILE A 144 -8.75 1.17 9.17
CA ILE A 144 -8.06 1.90 8.09
C ILE A 144 -8.42 3.39 8.15
N GLN A 145 -9.71 3.72 8.28
CA GLN A 145 -10.17 5.11 8.42
C GLN A 145 -9.57 5.79 9.66
N LYS A 146 -9.49 5.07 10.78
CA LYS A 146 -8.85 5.58 12.00
C LYS A 146 -7.36 5.84 11.79
N ILE A 147 -6.62 4.90 11.19
CA ILE A 147 -5.20 5.08 10.86
C ILE A 147 -5.00 6.32 9.99
N ILE A 148 -5.81 6.48 8.94
CA ILE A 148 -5.74 7.63 8.04
C ILE A 148 -6.01 8.93 8.80
N GLY A 149 -7.11 8.99 9.56
CA GLY A 149 -7.51 10.18 10.32
C GLY A 149 -6.47 10.60 11.36
N ASP A 150 -5.97 9.65 12.15
CA ASP A 150 -4.97 9.89 13.20
C ASP A 150 -3.66 10.43 12.60
N ASN A 151 -3.20 9.86 11.48
CA ASN A 151 -1.98 10.31 10.83
C ASN A 151 -2.15 11.67 10.15
N ILE A 152 -3.31 11.95 9.52
CA ILE A 152 -3.60 13.29 8.98
C ILE A 152 -3.55 14.33 10.09
N ALA A 153 -4.23 14.09 11.22
CA ALA A 153 -4.24 15.01 12.35
C ALA A 153 -2.84 15.24 12.92
N MET A 154 -2.07 14.16 13.12
CA MET A 154 -0.69 14.25 13.60
C MET A 154 0.22 15.05 12.66
N LEU A 155 0.16 14.76 11.35
CA LEU A 155 0.97 15.45 10.34
C LEU A 155 0.59 16.94 10.20
N GLN A 156 -0.69 17.29 10.36
CA GLN A 156 -1.14 18.68 10.34
C GLN A 156 -0.65 19.47 11.56
N ILE A 157 -0.57 18.84 12.74
CA ILE A 157 0.02 19.48 13.93
C ILE A 157 1.52 19.72 13.73
N SER A 158 2.24 18.76 13.13
CA SER A 158 3.68 18.88 12.88
C SER A 158 4.04 19.76 11.68
N MET A 159 3.08 20.08 10.81
CA MET A 159 3.20 21.02 9.70
C MET A 159 2.39 22.30 9.93
N PRO A 160 2.83 23.22 10.82
CA PRO A 160 2.19 24.51 10.99
C PRO A 160 2.55 25.46 9.84
N GLU A 161 2.23 25.13 8.59
CA GLU A 161 2.39 26.08 7.47
C GLU A 161 1.04 26.59 6.98
N ASP A 162 0.54 27.65 7.66
CA ASP A 162 0.05 28.88 7.01
C ASP A 162 -0.53 29.93 7.96
N SER A 163 -0.74 29.62 9.25
CA SER A 163 -1.30 30.61 10.20
C SER A 163 -0.28 31.70 10.57
N ALA A 164 1.01 31.37 10.63
CA ALA A 164 2.09 32.32 10.91
C ALA A 164 2.35 33.28 9.74
N LYS A 165 2.30 32.80 8.49
CA LYS A 165 2.41 33.64 7.28
C LYS A 165 1.18 34.53 7.11
N ARG A 166 -0.03 34.04 7.43
CA ARG A 166 -1.24 34.87 7.49
C ARG A 166 -1.16 35.94 8.57
N LYS A 167 -0.72 35.63 9.79
CA LYS A 167 -0.53 36.64 10.86
C LYS A 167 0.46 37.73 10.46
N ALA A 168 1.61 37.35 9.89
CA ALA A 168 2.63 38.30 9.45
C ALA A 168 2.17 39.23 8.32
N TRP A 169 1.27 38.78 7.44
CA TRP A 169 0.75 39.60 6.35
C TRP A 169 -0.22 40.70 6.85
N TRP A 170 -0.95 40.45 7.94
CA TRP A 170 -1.82 41.46 8.57
C TRP A 170 -1.06 42.48 9.43
N GLU A 171 0.02 42.05 10.09
CA GLU A 171 0.87 42.93 10.92
C GLU A 171 1.67 43.97 10.12
N PHE A 172 1.84 43.78 8.80
CA PHE A 172 2.52 44.74 7.92
C PHE A 172 1.61 45.90 7.46
N TRP A 173 0.29 45.80 7.67
CA TRP A 173 -0.71 46.78 7.21
C TRP A 173 -1.57 47.36 8.34
N SER A 174 -1.23 47.08 9.60
CA SER A 174 -1.81 47.66 10.82
C SER A 174 -0.83 48.64 11.46
#